data_AF-A0A9N8J0D8-F1
#
_entry.id   AF-A0A9N8J0D8-F1
#
_cell.length_a   1.000
_cell.length_b   1.000
_cell.length_c   1.000
_cell.angle_alpha   90.00
_cell.angle_beta   90.00
_cell.angle_gamma   90.00
#
_symmetry.space_group_name_H-M   'P 1'
#
loop_
_entity.id
_entity.type
_entity.pdbx_description
1 polymer ?
#
loop_
_entity_poly.entity_id
_entity_poly.type
_entity_poly.pdbx_seq_one_letter_code
_entity_poly.pdbx_strand_id
1 'polypeptide(L)'
;MWYAGGIGNNCNALKGVGQLTHTGLYSLNFQTMSTNTLSKETEIRLTDFFNKTVDPESLAKAIRQINYLIALSIIRDCETFQNEKTNLEKGYYWLNELAEILNPYFEVEN
;
A
#
# COMPACT_ATOMS: atom_id res chain seq x y z
N MET A 1 21.54 11.35 36.96
CA MET A 1 20.48 11.97 36.14
C MET A 1 20.75 11.56 34.71
N TRP A 2 20.11 10.49 34.23
CA TRP A 2 20.36 9.91 32.90
C TRP A 2 19.22 10.28 31.96
N TYR A 3 19.53 10.94 30.86
CA TYR A 3 18.61 11.22 29.76
C TYR A 3 18.31 9.91 29.04
N ALA A 4 17.05 9.46 29.09
CA ALA A 4 16.52 8.47 28.17
C ALA A 4 15.79 9.22 27.05
N GLY A 5 16.46 9.36 25.89
CA GLY A 5 15.84 9.85 24.67
C GLY A 5 14.86 8.80 24.14
N GLY A 6 13.56 9.05 24.32
CA GLY A 6 12.52 8.27 23.67
C GLY A 6 12.47 8.58 22.18
N ILE A 7 12.63 7.55 21.35
CA ILE A 7 12.34 7.61 19.91
C ILE A 7 10.82 7.78 19.78
N GLY A 8 10.37 9.02 19.57
CA GLY A 8 8.97 9.36 19.40
C GLY A 8 8.46 8.90 18.03
N ASN A 9 7.42 8.08 18.03
CA ASN A 9 6.63 7.79 16.82
C ASN A 9 5.86 9.06 16.42
N ASN A 10 6.32 9.69 15.33
CA ASN A 10 5.91 11.01 14.87
C ASN A 10 4.57 11.00 14.11
N CYS A 11 3.46 10.72 14.79
CA CYS A 11 2.12 11.06 14.27
C CYS A 11 1.33 12.00 15.20
N ASN A 12 1.85 12.30 16.41
CA ASN A 12 1.10 12.99 17.47
C ASN A 12 1.73 14.30 17.96
N ALA A 13 2.66 14.92 17.23
CA ALA A 13 3.26 16.19 17.67
C ALA A 13 2.31 17.41 17.61
N LEU A 14 1.04 17.26 17.21
CA LEU A 14 0.14 18.38 16.94
C LEU A 14 -1.30 18.27 17.47
N LYS A 15 -1.62 17.40 18.43
CA LYS A 15 -3.00 17.34 18.95
C LYS A 15 -3.09 17.56 20.45
N GLY A 16 -3.25 18.83 20.80
CA GLY A 16 -4.03 19.19 21.97
C GLY A 16 -5.52 18.93 21.70
N VAL A 17 -6.11 18.08 22.54
CA VAL A 17 -7.53 18.03 22.94
C VAL A 17 -8.57 17.69 21.87
N GLY A 18 -9.27 16.54 22.02
CA GLY A 18 -10.59 16.34 21.40
C GLY A 18 -11.04 14.90 21.13
N GLN A 19 -11.68 14.30 22.14
CA GLN A 19 -12.68 13.21 22.19
C GLN A 19 -13.00 12.26 21.01
N LEU A 20 -13.18 10.99 21.43
CA LEU A 20 -13.74 9.80 20.76
C LEU A 20 -15.21 9.97 20.32
N THR A 21 -15.58 9.40 19.16
CA THR A 21 -16.86 8.67 18.98
C THR A 21 -16.74 7.56 17.94
N HIS A 22 -17.58 6.54 18.15
CA HIS A 22 -17.64 5.21 17.56
C HIS A 22 -18.44 5.21 16.24
N THR A 23 -18.13 4.32 15.28
CA THR A 23 -19.04 3.47 14.46
C THR A 23 -18.51 3.19 13.04
N GLY A 24 -18.65 1.94 12.60
CA GLY A 24 -18.83 1.58 11.19
C GLY A 24 -17.71 0.76 10.54
N LEU A 25 -17.80 -0.57 10.63
CA LEU A 25 -17.17 -1.45 9.65
C LEU A 25 -17.80 -1.19 8.28
N TYR A 26 -17.06 -0.53 7.39
CA TYR A 26 -17.43 -0.48 5.98
C TYR A 26 -16.91 -1.73 5.29
N SER A 27 -17.84 -2.63 4.94
CA SER A 27 -17.60 -3.73 4.01
C SER A 27 -17.19 -3.13 2.66
N LEU A 28 -15.93 -3.31 2.24
CA LEU A 28 -15.47 -2.91 0.93
C LEU A 28 -16.05 -3.86 -0.12
N ASN A 29 -17.19 -3.49 -0.72
CA ASN A 29 -17.63 -4.11 -1.97
C ASN A 29 -16.72 -3.60 -3.10
N PHE A 30 -15.57 -4.24 -3.28
CA PHE A 30 -14.70 -3.97 -4.42
C PHE A 30 -15.28 -4.64 -5.68
N GLN A 31 -16.23 -3.97 -6.33
CA GLN A 31 -16.68 -4.35 -7.66
C GLN A 31 -15.75 -3.70 -8.70
N THR A 32 -14.90 -4.49 -9.34
CA THR A 32 -14.36 -4.15 -10.66
C THR A 32 -14.59 -5.33 -11.61
N MET A 33 -15.68 -5.29 -12.35
CA MET A 33 -15.77 -5.98 -13.64
C MET A 33 -16.30 -5.02 -14.70
N SER A 34 -15.39 -4.16 -15.19
CA SER A 34 -15.41 -3.78 -16.59
C SER A 34 -14.27 -4.55 -17.26
N THR A 35 -14.55 -5.26 -18.35
CA THR A 35 -13.52 -5.90 -19.16
C THR A 35 -12.78 -4.82 -19.94
N ASN A 36 -11.90 -4.10 -19.26
CA ASN A 36 -11.02 -3.12 -19.88
C ASN A 36 -9.89 -3.86 -20.58
N THR A 37 -10.06 -4.20 -21.85
CA THR A 37 -8.97 -4.72 -22.66
C THR A 37 -7.94 -3.62 -22.87
N LEU A 38 -6.68 -3.92 -22.59
CA LEU A 38 -5.59 -2.98 -22.86
C LEU A 38 -5.47 -2.75 -24.37
N SER A 39 -5.03 -1.56 -24.76
CA SER A 39 -4.61 -1.35 -26.15
C SER A 39 -3.37 -2.20 -26.44
N LYS A 40 -3.18 -2.61 -27.70
CA LYS A 40 -2.01 -3.39 -28.11
C LYS A 40 -0.69 -2.69 -27.80
N GLU A 41 -0.65 -1.37 -27.95
CA GLU A 41 0.51 -0.55 -27.61
C GLU A 41 0.83 -0.62 -26.10
N THR A 42 -0.20 -0.55 -25.24
CA THR A 42 -0.01 -0.66 -23.80
C THR A 42 0.48 -2.05 -23.40
N GLU A 43 -0.05 -3.13 -23.99
CA GLU A 43 0.42 -4.51 -23.76
C GLU A 43 1.91 -4.67 -24.12
N ILE A 44 2.33 -4.13 -25.28
CA ILE A 44 3.72 -4.19 -25.73
C ILE A 44 4.62 -3.44 -24.75
N ARG A 45 4.25 -2.22 -24.35
CA ARG A 45 5.06 -1.40 -23.43
C ARG A 45 5.17 -2.00 -22.03
N LEU A 46 4.10 -2.61 -21.52
CA LEU A 46 4.14 -3.33 -20.24
C LEU A 46 5.06 -4.55 -20.33
N THR A 47 4.92 -5.34 -21.40
CA THR A 47 5.77 -6.51 -21.65
C THR A 47 7.24 -6.12 -21.73
N ASP A 48 7.56 -5.06 -22.47
CA ASP A 48 8.92 -4.55 -22.59
C ASP A 48 9.47 -4.04 -21.26
N PHE A 49 8.66 -3.34 -20.46
CA PHE A 49 9.06 -2.87 -19.14
C PHE A 49 9.45 -4.05 -18.22
N PHE A 50 8.58 -5.04 -18.09
CA PHE A 50 8.83 -6.19 -17.21
C PHE A 50 9.94 -7.12 -17.71
N ASN A 51 10.19 -7.18 -19.02
CA ASN A 51 11.23 -8.05 -19.58
C ASN A 51 12.61 -7.39 -19.66
N LYS A 52 12.69 -6.05 -19.73
CA LYS A 52 13.97 -5.36 -20.05
C LYS A 52 14.42 -4.37 -18.97
N THR A 53 13.50 -3.80 -18.22
CA THR A 53 13.79 -2.65 -17.35
C THR A 53 13.92 -3.03 -15.89
N VAL A 54 13.13 -3.99 -15.43
CA VAL A 54 13.04 -4.35 -14.00
C VAL A 54 13.33 -5.83 -13.80
N ASP A 55 13.97 -6.14 -12.68
CA ASP A 55 13.99 -7.50 -12.15
C ASP A 55 12.66 -7.77 -11.42
N PRO A 56 11.86 -8.77 -11.85
CA PRO A 56 10.54 -9.02 -11.28
C PRO A 56 10.55 -9.31 -9.78
N GLU A 57 11.56 -10.04 -9.29
CA GLU A 57 11.68 -10.39 -7.87
C GLU A 57 11.96 -9.15 -7.02
N SER A 58 12.96 -8.35 -7.42
CA SER A 58 13.32 -7.10 -6.76
C SER A 58 12.16 -6.10 -6.77
N LEU A 59 11.43 -6.00 -7.88
CA LEU A 59 10.25 -5.15 -7.96
C LEU A 59 9.14 -5.63 -7.02
N ALA A 60 8.87 -6.94 -6.97
CA ALA A 60 7.89 -7.49 -6.04
C ALA A 60 8.27 -7.19 -4.57
N LYS A 61 9.55 -7.34 -4.20
CA LYS A 61 10.06 -6.97 -2.87
C LYS A 61 9.84 -5.48 -2.57
N ALA A 62 10.16 -4.59 -3.52
CA ALA A 62 9.94 -3.15 -3.37
C ALA A 62 8.45 -2.80 -3.23
N ILE A 63 7.58 -3.41 -4.03
CA ILE A 63 6.14 -3.21 -3.96
C ILE A 63 5.61 -3.63 -2.58
N ARG A 64 6.01 -4.80 -2.05
CA ARG A 64 5.60 -5.25 -0.71
C ARG A 64 6.03 -4.29 0.40
N GLN A 65 7.24 -3.74 0.32
CA GLN A 65 7.73 -2.75 1.28
C GLN A 65 6.87 -1.49 1.26
N ILE A 66 6.54 -0.96 0.07
CA ILE A 66 5.63 0.18 -0.08
C ILE A 66 4.24 -0.17 0.43
N ASN A 67 3.75 -1.37 0.13
CA ASN A 67 2.42 -1.82 0.54
C ASN A 67 2.28 -1.92 2.06
N TYR A 68 3.34 -2.35 2.75
CA TYR A 68 3.42 -2.33 4.20
C TYR A 68 3.31 -0.91 4.78
N LEU A 69 3.97 0.08 4.16
CA LEU A 69 3.88 1.48 4.58
C LEU A 69 2.46 2.05 4.37
N ILE A 70 1.81 1.69 3.27
CA ILE A 70 0.41 2.07 3.00
C ILE A 70 -0.50 1.43 4.04
N ALA A 71 -0.38 0.14 4.32
CA ALA A 71 -1.15 -0.54 5.36
C ALA A 71 -0.98 0.14 6.73
N LEU A 72 0.26 0.50 7.10
CA LEU A 72 0.52 1.24 8.33
C LEU A 72 -0.18 2.60 8.35
N SER A 73 -0.21 3.33 7.24
CA SER A 73 -0.92 4.62 7.17
C SER A 73 -2.44 4.47 7.35
N ILE A 74 -3.03 3.41 6.78
CA ILE A 74 -4.46 3.10 6.89
C ILE A 74 -4.80 2.66 8.32
N ILE A 75 -4.02 1.74 8.92
CA ILE A 75 -4.24 1.23 10.29
C ILE A 75 -4.11 2.33 11.33
N ARG A 76 -3.14 3.24 11.15
CA ARG A 76 -2.95 4.37 12.06
C ARG A 76 -4.05 5.42 11.95
N ASP A 77 -4.99 5.24 11.03
CA ASP A 77 -6.11 6.15 10.75
C ASP A 77 -5.68 7.62 10.73
N CYS A 78 -4.50 7.84 10.13
CA CYS A 78 -3.83 9.13 10.21
C CYS A 78 -4.72 10.16 9.51
N GLU A 79 -5.14 11.18 10.26
CA GLU A 79 -6.11 12.18 9.77
C GLU A 79 -5.72 12.82 8.42
N THR A 80 -4.41 12.90 8.14
CA THR A 80 -3.85 13.38 6.88
C THR A 80 -4.37 12.62 5.65
N PHE A 81 -4.74 11.35 5.80
CA PHE A 81 -5.14 10.49 4.69
C PHE A 81 -6.63 10.15 4.68
N GLN A 82 -7.45 10.75 5.55
CA GLN A 82 -8.89 10.44 5.61
C GLN A 82 -9.61 10.69 4.28
N ASN A 83 -9.21 11.75 3.57
CA ASN A 83 -9.77 12.08 2.24
C ASN A 83 -9.28 11.13 1.13
N GLU A 84 -8.18 10.41 1.34
CA GLU A 84 -7.56 9.52 0.36
C GLU A 84 -7.65 8.04 0.74
N LYS A 85 -8.24 7.72 1.90
CA LYS A 85 -8.29 6.38 2.48
C LYS A 85 -8.81 5.34 1.49
N THR A 86 -9.91 5.64 0.80
CA THR A 86 -10.48 4.76 -0.23
C THR A 86 -9.52 4.51 -1.41
N ASN A 87 -8.73 5.51 -1.81
CA ASN A 87 -7.75 5.36 -2.88
C ASN A 87 -6.53 4.58 -2.42
N LEU A 88 -6.10 4.78 -1.17
CA LEU A 88 -5.02 4.01 -0.55
C LEU A 88 -5.39 2.54 -0.38
N GLU A 89 -6.63 2.23 0.02
CA GLU A 89 -7.11 0.85 0.12
C GLU A 89 -7.14 0.15 -1.26
N LYS A 90 -7.58 0.86 -2.31
CA LYS A 90 -7.53 0.32 -3.68
C LYS A 90 -6.10 0.13 -4.18
N GLY A 91 -5.24 1.11 -3.93
CA GLY A 91 -3.82 1.02 -4.23
C GLY A 91 -3.14 -0.14 -3.50
N TYR A 92 -3.49 -0.33 -2.22
CA TYR A 92 -2.99 -1.42 -1.41
C TYR A 92 -3.34 -2.78 -2.02
N TYR A 93 -4.59 -2.95 -2.46
CA TYR A 93 -5.05 -4.14 -3.14
C TYR A 93 -4.30 -4.37 -4.46
N TRP A 94 -4.26 -3.38 -5.36
CA TRP A 94 -3.59 -3.54 -6.67
C TRP A 94 -2.09 -3.81 -6.56
N LEU A 95 -1.41 -3.17 -5.61
CA LEU A 95 0.01 -3.40 -5.37
C LEU A 95 0.26 -4.79 -4.79
N ASN A 96 -0.62 -5.29 -3.92
CA ASN A 96 -0.52 -6.66 -3.43
C ASN A 96 -0.64 -7.67 -4.57
N GLU A 97 -1.70 -7.57 -5.36
CA GLU A 97 -1.95 -8.44 -6.51
C GLU A 97 -0.77 -8.40 -7.49
N LEU A 98 -0.24 -7.22 -7.80
CA LEU A 98 0.91 -7.09 -8.71
C LEU A 98 2.17 -7.75 -8.13
N ALA A 99 2.43 -7.62 -6.83
CA ALA A 99 3.56 -8.27 -6.20
C ALA A 99 3.44 -9.80 -6.21
N GLU A 100 2.24 -10.33 -6.04
CA GLU A 100 1.96 -11.77 -6.13
C GLU A 100 2.13 -12.30 -7.56
N ILE A 101 1.70 -11.53 -8.58
CA ILE A 101 1.91 -11.89 -9.99
C ILE A 101 3.41 -11.92 -10.33
N LEU A 102 4.17 -10.93 -9.84
CA LEU A 102 5.60 -10.79 -10.15
C LEU A 102 6.48 -11.80 -9.42
N ASN A 103 6.12 -12.15 -8.19
CA ASN A 103 6.85 -13.12 -7.39
C ASN A 103 5.86 -13.91 -6.49
N PRO A 104 5.27 -15.00 -6.99
CA PRO A 104 4.21 -15.72 -6.28
C PRO A 104 4.69 -16.39 -4.99
N TYR A 105 5.98 -16.70 -4.91
CA TYR A 105 6.57 -17.32 -3.73
C TYR A 105 7.24 -16.24 -2.90
N PHE A 106 6.75 -16.04 -1.68
CA PHE A 106 7.52 -15.36 -0.67
C PHE A 106 8.65 -16.31 -0.27
N GLU A 107 9.76 -16.28 -1.01
CA GLU A 107 10.97 -16.96 -0.58
C GLU A 107 11.36 -16.33 0.75
N VAL A 108 11.13 -17.06 1.83
CA VAL A 108 11.71 -16.75 3.13
C VAL A 108 13.22 -16.86 2.89
N GLU A 109 13.91 -15.72 2.89
CA GLU A 109 15.37 -15.72 2.86
C GLU A 109 15.87 -16.66 3.96
N ASN A 110 16.47 -17.78 3.57
CA ASN A 110 17.11 -18.74 4.46
C ASN A 110 18.50 -18.23 4.86
#